data_AF-A0A5M8RGI2-F1
#
_entry.id   AF-A0A5M8RGI2-F1
#
_cell.length_a   1.000
_cell.length_b   1.000
_cell.length_c   1.000
_cell.angle_alpha   90.00
_cell.angle_beta   90.00
_cell.angle_gamma   90.00
#
_symmetry.space_group_name_H-M   'P 1'
#
loop_
_entity.id
_entity.type
_entity.pdbx_description
1 polymer ?
#
loop_
_entity_poly.entity_id
_entity_poly.type
_entity_poly.pdbx_seq_one_letter_code
_entity_poly.pdbx_strand_id
1 'polypeptide(L)'
;MNFVKPQKRNRRDLLTRLDELSVYCKGCAKNIPNKYACGDCKIAKELKEIGQQLENLRQNKIRETLKKGPEMKKADIIFLLNKDVSKSLIQKKLRISQDAYYALEKAWNLKK
;
A
#
# COMPACT_ATOMS: atom_id res chain seq x y z
N MET A 1 -26.21 -18.02 12.96
CA MET A 1 -25.24 -16.93 12.76
C MET A 1 -24.23 -17.38 11.71
N ASN A 2 -24.34 -16.87 10.48
CA ASN A 2 -23.45 -17.26 9.39
C ASN A 2 -22.15 -16.48 9.50
N PHE A 3 -21.05 -17.17 9.84
CA PHE A 3 -19.71 -16.64 9.75
C PHE A 3 -19.33 -16.53 8.27
N VAL A 4 -19.52 -15.35 7.71
CA VAL A 4 -18.96 -15.00 6.39
C VAL A 4 -17.45 -14.98 6.56
N LYS A 5 -16.78 -16.04 6.08
CA LYS A 5 -15.31 -16.09 5.98
C LYS A 5 -14.84 -14.82 5.27
N PRO A 6 -13.81 -14.11 5.76
CA PRO A 6 -13.27 -12.97 5.05
C PRO A 6 -12.66 -13.48 3.74
N GLN A 7 -13.39 -13.32 2.64
CA GLN A 7 -12.83 -13.50 1.31
C GLN A 7 -11.65 -12.53 1.20
N LYS A 8 -10.47 -13.06 0.84
CA LYS A 8 -9.33 -12.24 0.40
C LYS A 8 -9.80 -11.43 -0.81
N ARG A 9 -10.37 -10.25 -0.58
CA ARG A 9 -10.71 -9.33 -1.66
C ARG A 9 -9.42 -8.96 -2.36
N ASN A 10 -9.35 -9.25 -3.66
CA ASN A 10 -8.19 -8.89 -4.43
C ASN A 10 -8.14 -7.37 -4.57
N ARG A 11 -6.95 -6.79 -4.75
CA ARG A 11 -6.79 -5.33 -4.88
C ARG A 11 -7.74 -4.74 -5.92
N ARG A 12 -7.99 -5.48 -7.01
CA ARG A 12 -8.92 -5.08 -8.08
C ARG A 12 -10.35 -4.90 -7.56
N ASP A 13 -10.86 -5.86 -6.79
CA ASP A 13 -12.22 -5.83 -6.25
C ASP A 13 -12.41 -4.64 -5.29
N LEU A 14 -11.40 -4.36 -4.48
CA LEU A 14 -11.39 -3.19 -3.59
C LEU A 14 -11.42 -1.87 -4.36
N LEU A 15 -10.68 -1.78 -5.47
CA LEU A 15 -10.69 -0.58 -6.32
C LEU A 15 -12.01 -0.41 -7.05
N THR A 16 -12.57 -1.47 -7.64
CA THR A 16 -13.90 -1.41 -8.27
C THR A 16 -14.95 -0.94 -7.27
N ARG A 17 -14.93 -1.48 -6.05
CA ARG A 17 -15.84 -1.07 -4.99
C ARG A 17 -15.63 0.37 -4.56
N LEU A 18 -14.39 0.85 -4.54
CA LEU A 18 -14.07 2.24 -4.24
C LEU A 18 -14.63 3.18 -5.32
N ASP A 19 -14.51 2.82 -6.60
CA ASP A 19 -15.07 3.59 -7.71
C ASP A 19 -16.59 3.69 -7.60
N GLU A 20 -17.28 2.57 -7.36
CA GLU A 20 -18.74 2.53 -7.12
C GLU A 20 -19.14 3.48 -5.99
N LEU A 21 -18.51 3.35 -4.81
CA LEU A 21 -18.83 4.15 -3.62
C LEU A 21 -18.49 5.63 -3.80
N SER A 22 -17.46 5.95 -4.58
CA SER A 22 -17.06 7.34 -4.86
C SER A 22 -18.12 8.10 -5.65
N VAL A 23 -18.87 7.43 -6.54
CA VAL A 23 -19.98 8.03 -7.30
C VAL A 23 -21.11 8.45 -6.36
N TYR A 24 -21.47 7.59 -5.40
CA TYR A 24 -22.49 7.90 -4.40
C TYR A 24 -22.04 9.03 -3.45
N CYS A 25 -20.77 9.04 -3.04
CA CYS A 25 -20.25 10.07 -2.13
C CYS A 25 -20.21 11.46 -2.79
N LYS A 26 -19.89 11.56 -4.09
CA LYS A 26 -19.94 12.81 -4.87
C LYS A 26 -21.36 13.39 -4.95
N GLY A 27 -22.38 12.55 -4.98
CA GLY A 27 -23.78 12.96 -4.93
C GLY A 27 -24.17 13.61 -3.59
N CYS A 28 -23.65 13.08 -2.48
CA CYS A 28 -23.91 13.61 -1.13
C CYS A 28 -23.25 14.99 -0.91
N ALA A 29 -22.02 15.18 -1.38
CA ALA A 29 -21.27 16.43 -1.25
C ALA A 29 -21.92 17.63 -1.98
N LYS A 30 -22.76 17.37 -3.00
CA LYS A 30 -23.52 18.42 -3.72
C LYS A 30 -24.74 18.93 -2.95
N ASN A 31 -25.29 18.14 -2.03
CA ASN A 31 -26.57 18.43 -1.37
C ASN A 31 -26.45 18.85 0.10
N ILE A 32 -25.28 18.69 0.73
CA ILE A 32 -25.10 19.03 2.16
C ILE A 32 -23.79 19.81 2.34
N PRO A 33 -23.84 21.12 2.63
CA PRO A 33 -22.64 21.98 2.76
C PRO A 33 -21.93 21.81 4.11
N ASN A 34 -22.20 20.73 4.85
CA ASN A 34 -21.70 20.57 6.20
C ASN A 34 -20.48 19.64 6.21
N LYS A 35 -19.33 20.17 6.65
CA LYS A 35 -18.02 19.47 6.75
C LYS A 35 -18.06 18.16 7.55
N TYR A 36 -19.14 17.91 8.28
CA TYR A 36 -19.35 16.75 9.17
C TYR A 36 -20.38 15.74 8.66
N ALA A 37 -21.04 15.99 7.52
CA ALA A 37 -22.15 15.16 7.02
C ALA A 37 -21.77 13.70 6.69
N CYS A 38 -20.47 13.42 6.56
CA CYS A 38 -19.97 12.08 6.23
C CYS A 38 -19.41 11.29 7.42
N GLY A 39 -19.37 11.83 8.65
CA GLY A 39 -18.80 11.11 9.81
C GLY A 39 -19.50 9.79 10.13
N ASP A 40 -20.83 9.77 10.01
CA ASP A 40 -21.67 8.58 10.24
C ASP A 40 -22.25 7.94 8.97
N CYS A 41 -21.85 8.45 7.80
CA CYS A 41 -22.30 7.88 6.53
C CYS A 41 -21.73 6.47 6.35
N LYS A 42 -22.61 5.48 6.11
CA LYS A 42 -22.20 4.09 5.85
C LYS A 42 -21.20 3.98 4.68
N ILE A 43 -21.38 4.81 3.65
CA ILE A 43 -20.48 4.88 2.49
C ILE A 43 -19.10 5.41 2.90
N ALA A 44 -19.04 6.45 3.74
CA ALA A 44 -17.77 6.98 4.22
C ALA A 44 -17.01 5.98 5.12
N LYS A 45 -17.75 5.24 5.97
CA LYS A 45 -17.18 4.14 6.77
C LYS A 45 -16.62 3.03 5.87
N GLU A 46 -17.37 2.60 4.86
CA GLU A 46 -16.93 1.58 3.89
C GLU A 46 -15.72 2.05 3.06
N LEU A 47 -15.69 3.31 2.62
CA LEU A 47 -14.53 3.91 1.94
C LEU A 47 -13.28 3.91 2.82
N LYS A 48 -13.43 4.27 4.12
CA LYS A 48 -12.32 4.24 5.09
C LYS A 48 -11.80 2.81 5.30
N GLU A 49 -12.69 1.84 5.43
CA GLU A 49 -12.33 0.42 5.56
C GLU A 49 -11.59 -0.10 4.32
N ILE A 50 -12.08 0.21 3.12
CA ILE A 50 -11.42 -0.16 1.86
C ILE A 50 -10.02 0.49 1.78
N GLY A 51 -9.91 1.77 2.13
CA GLY A 51 -8.63 2.47 2.19
C GLY A 51 -7.65 1.76 3.14
N GLN A 52 -8.11 1.38 4.33
CA GLN A 52 -7.29 0.66 5.31
C GLN A 52 -6.89 -0.74 4.81
N GLN A 53 -7.79 -1.46 4.13
CA GLN A 53 -7.47 -2.74 3.51
C GLN A 53 -6.42 -2.60 2.40
N LEU A 54 -6.53 -1.58 1.55
CA LEU A 54 -5.54 -1.29 0.50
C LEU A 54 -4.17 -0.93 1.09
N GLU A 55 -4.12 -0.12 2.15
CA GLU A 55 -2.87 0.21 2.82
C GLU A 55 -2.26 -1.04 3.49
N ASN A 56 -3.07 -1.87 4.14
CA ASN A 56 -2.60 -3.15 4.70
C ASN A 56 -2.02 -4.07 3.62
N LEU A 57 -2.65 -4.16 2.44
CA LEU A 57 -2.11 -4.93 1.31
C LEU A 57 -0.76 -4.37 0.83
N ARG A 58 -0.62 -3.05 0.77
CA ARG A 58 0.66 -2.39 0.43
C ARG A 58 1.74 -2.73 1.46
N GLN A 59 1.45 -2.58 2.75
CA GLN A 59 2.37 -2.87 3.84
C GLN A 59 2.78 -4.34 3.88
N ASN A 60 1.84 -5.26 3.62
CA ASN A 60 2.12 -6.68 3.53
C ASN A 60 3.11 -6.99 2.40
N LYS A 61 2.91 -6.41 1.21
CA LYS A 61 3.85 -6.60 0.09
C LYS A 61 5.25 -6.07 0.40
N ILE A 62 5.37 -4.92 1.08
CA ILE A 62 6.66 -4.40 1.55
C ILE A 62 7.32 -5.40 2.52
N ARG A 63 6.56 -5.90 3.50
CA ARG A 63 7.06 -6.89 4.47
C ARG A 63 7.51 -8.18 3.80
N GLU A 64 6.72 -8.73 2.87
CA GLU A 64 7.08 -9.93 2.10
C GLU A 64 8.34 -9.71 1.27
N THR A 65 8.48 -8.55 0.65
CA THR A 65 9.69 -8.22 -0.12
C THR A 65 10.91 -8.11 0.78
N LEU A 66 10.80 -7.44 1.94
CA LEU A 66 11.89 -7.36 2.92
C LEU A 66 12.26 -8.72 3.55
N LYS A 67 11.32 -9.68 3.60
CA LYS A 67 11.59 -11.03 4.11
C LYS A 67 12.51 -11.84 3.21
N LYS A 68 12.58 -11.52 1.90
CA LYS A 68 13.53 -12.16 0.97
C LYS A 68 14.99 -11.95 1.37
N GLY A 69 15.29 -10.86 2.09
CA GLY A 69 16.62 -10.62 2.64
C GLY A 69 17.71 -10.59 1.55
N PRO A 70 18.79 -11.39 1.66
CA PRO A 70 19.85 -11.47 0.65
C PRO A 70 19.38 -11.93 -0.73
N GLU A 71 18.24 -12.61 -0.84
CA GLU A 71 17.70 -13.09 -2.13
C GLU A 71 16.90 -12.01 -2.89
N MET A 72 16.82 -10.78 -2.36
CA MET A 72 16.15 -9.68 -3.04
C MET A 72 16.81 -9.39 -4.40
N LYS A 73 15.98 -9.32 -5.44
CA LYS A 73 16.43 -8.97 -6.79
C LYS A 73 16.46 -7.44 -6.98
N LYS A 74 17.08 -6.98 -8.07
CA LYS A 74 17.04 -5.57 -8.49
C LYS A 74 15.62 -4.98 -8.49
N ALA A 75 14.65 -5.72 -9.03
CA ALA A 75 13.25 -5.30 -9.05
C ALA A 75 12.64 -5.13 -7.65
N ASP A 76 13.03 -5.97 -6.68
CA ASP A 76 12.56 -5.89 -5.29
C ASP A 76 13.08 -4.62 -4.61
N ILE A 77 14.36 -4.30 -4.82
CA ILE A 77 15.00 -3.10 -4.26
C ILE A 77 14.40 -1.83 -4.87
N ILE A 78 14.20 -1.78 -6.19
CA ILE A 78 13.51 -0.67 -6.86
C ILE A 78 12.10 -0.50 -6.29
N PHE A 79 11.35 -1.60 -6.13
CA PHE A 79 10.03 -1.56 -5.54
C PHE A 79 10.03 -0.96 -4.13
N LEU A 80 10.96 -1.38 -3.26
CA LEU A 80 11.08 -0.86 -1.89
C LEU A 80 11.45 0.63 -1.88
N LEU A 81 12.38 1.05 -2.73
CA LEU A 81 12.74 2.46 -2.89
C LEU A 81 11.54 3.30 -3.33
N ASN A 82 10.77 2.85 -4.33
CA ASN A 82 9.54 3.51 -4.80
C ASN A 82 8.42 3.55 -3.75
N LYS A 83 8.55 2.79 -2.65
CA LYS A 83 7.62 2.81 -1.52
C LYS A 83 8.15 3.57 -0.31
N ASP A 84 9.22 4.35 -0.49
CA ASP A 84 9.84 5.17 0.55
C ASP A 84 10.41 4.37 1.73
N VAL A 85 10.77 3.11 1.47
CA VAL A 85 11.51 2.31 2.44
C VAL A 85 12.94 2.83 2.53
N SER A 86 13.46 2.98 3.74
CA SER A 86 14.79 3.55 3.96
C SER A 86 15.90 2.67 3.38
N LYS A 87 16.88 3.31 2.75
CA LYS A 87 18.06 2.63 2.17
C LYS A 87 18.80 1.80 3.22
N SER A 88 18.94 2.34 4.44
CA SER A 88 19.55 1.65 5.58
C SER A 88 18.83 0.35 5.96
N LEU A 89 17.50 0.32 5.91
CA LEU A 89 16.72 -0.90 6.17
C LEU A 89 16.92 -1.93 5.06
N ILE A 90 16.90 -1.49 3.81
CA ILE A 90 17.12 -2.37 2.64
C ILE A 90 18.52 -2.98 2.71
N GLN A 91 19.55 -2.16 2.95
CA GLN A 91 20.93 -2.59 3.14
C GLN A 91 21.04 -3.63 4.27
N LYS A 92 20.45 -3.35 5.44
CA LYS A 92 20.45 -4.28 6.58
C LYS A 92 19.80 -5.62 6.25
N LYS A 93 18.73 -5.61 5.44
CA LYS A 93 18.06 -6.85 4.98
C LYS A 93 18.87 -7.62 3.95
N LEU A 94 19.62 -6.94 3.09
CA LEU A 94 20.55 -7.57 2.14
C LEU A 94 21.77 -8.18 2.83
N ARG A 95 22.09 -7.76 4.07
CA ARG A 95 23.28 -8.19 4.83
C ARG A 95 24.60 -7.91 4.11
N ILE A 96 24.66 -6.79 3.39
CA ILE A 96 25.86 -6.33 2.70
C ILE A 96 26.46 -5.11 3.38
N SER A 97 27.76 -4.89 3.18
CA SER A 97 28.44 -3.68 3.65
C SER A 97 27.86 -2.42 2.99
N GLN A 98 28.11 -1.28 3.62
CA GLN A 98 27.68 0.01 3.08
C GLN A 98 28.34 0.29 1.72
N ASP A 99 29.63 -0.02 1.57
CA ASP A 99 30.36 0.13 0.31
C ASP A 99 29.79 -0.75 -0.80
N ALA A 100 29.46 -2.00 -0.49
CA ALA A 100 28.83 -2.92 -1.44
C ALA A 100 27.43 -2.42 -1.87
N TYR A 101 26.67 -1.85 -0.93
CA TYR A 101 25.37 -1.26 -1.24
C TYR A 101 25.51 -0.03 -2.16
N TYR A 102 26.45 0.87 -1.90
CA TYR A 102 26.69 2.03 -2.78
C TYR A 102 27.19 1.60 -4.17
N ALA A 103 28.05 0.59 -4.25
CA ALA A 103 28.50 0.05 -5.53
C ALA A 103 27.32 -0.52 -6.33
N LEU A 104 26.42 -1.27 -5.68
CA LEU A 104 25.19 -1.78 -6.28
C LEU A 104 24.26 -0.65 -6.72
N GLU A 105 24.06 0.36 -5.88
CA GLU A 105 23.25 1.54 -6.18
C GLU A 105 23.72 2.26 -7.45
N LYS A 106 25.04 2.46 -7.56
CA LYS A 106 25.69 3.06 -8.72
C LYS A 106 25.57 2.16 -9.96
N ALA A 107 25.87 0.87 -9.82
CA ALA A 107 25.84 -0.09 -10.93
C ALA A 107 24.43 -0.26 -11.52
N TRP A 108 23.41 -0.15 -10.68
CA TRP A 108 22.02 -0.32 -11.11
C TRP A 108 21.30 0.98 -11.44
N ASN A 109 22.01 2.11 -11.32
CA ASN A 109 21.48 3.47 -11.46
C ASN A 109 20.22 3.67 -10.62
N LEU A 110 20.25 3.21 -9.37
CA LEU A 110 19.17 3.37 -8.40
C LEU A 110 19.22 4.80 -7.84
N LYS A 111 19.01 5.81 -8.69
CA LYS A 111 18.82 7.18 -8.22
C LYS A 111 17.38 7.35 -7.77
N LYS A 112 17.23 7.95 -6.59
CA LYS A 112 15.95 8.41 -6.06
C LYS A 112 15.95 9.92 -6.08
#